data_AF-G4YIE8-F1
#
_entry.id   AF-G4YIE8-F1
#
_cell.length_a   1.000
_cell.length_b   1.000
_cell.length_c   1.000
_cell.angle_alpha   90.00
_cell.angle_beta   90.00
_cell.angle_gamma   90.00
#
_symmetry.space_group_name_H-M   'P 1'
#
loop_
_entity.id
_entity.type
_entity.pdbx_description
1 polymer ?
#
loop_
_entity_poly.entity_id
_entity_poly.type
_entity_poly.pdbx_seq_one_letter_code
_entity_poly.pdbx_strand_id
1 'polypeptide(L)'
;KKGLRVEDKYIQLQARNISRTLCDELAAGNQYQDFKASSGWLENFKNRYILVSRRQTTTRTLPDDAKAQCLEFIQKAQELIQEHKIEPSNIINMDQVPRYFSEECKRPDPKHQPTDTNHFTK
;
A
#
# COMPACT_ATOMS: atom_id res chain seq x y z
N LYS A 1 18.10 10.38 -8.93
CA LYS A 1 17.36 11.04 -7.83
C LYS A 1 16.00 10.36 -7.69
N LYS A 2 15.67 9.74 -6.55
CA LYS A 2 14.33 9.18 -6.33
C LYS A 2 13.37 10.38 -6.14
N GLY A 3 12.27 10.42 -6.89
CA GLY A 3 11.30 11.52 -6.81
C GLY A 3 10.68 11.63 -5.42
N LEU A 4 10.26 12.84 -5.03
CA LEU A 4 9.54 13.06 -3.77
C LEU A 4 8.21 12.30 -3.81
N ARG A 5 7.99 11.44 -2.84
CA ARG A 5 6.72 10.72 -2.71
C ARG A 5 5.71 11.62 -2.04
N VAL A 6 4.53 11.74 -2.64
CA VAL A 6 3.47 12.64 -2.18
C VAL A 6 2.27 11.83 -1.75
N GLU A 7 1.76 12.09 -0.54
CA GLU A 7 0.55 11.45 -0.06
C GLU A 7 -0.72 12.02 -0.73
N ASP A 8 -1.74 11.19 -0.85
CA ASP A 8 -3.06 11.59 -1.37
C ASP A 8 -3.65 12.80 -0.63
N LYS A 9 -3.50 12.82 0.69
CA LYS A 9 -3.93 13.94 1.55
C LYS A 9 -3.24 15.24 1.16
N TYR A 10 -1.96 15.17 0.81
CA TYR A 10 -1.20 16.34 0.37
C TYR A 10 -1.71 16.83 -0.98
N ILE A 11 -1.98 15.93 -1.93
CA ILE A 11 -2.53 16.31 -3.25
C ILE A 11 -3.89 16.99 -3.09
N GLN A 12 -4.78 16.43 -2.27
CA GLN A 12 -6.10 17.01 -1.99
C GLN A 12 -5.98 18.38 -1.32
N LEU A 13 -5.07 18.53 -0.37
CA LEU A 13 -4.82 19.81 0.31
C LEU A 13 -4.31 20.88 -0.68
N GLN A 14 -3.33 20.53 -1.52
CA GLN A 14 -2.81 21.45 -2.54
C GLN A 14 -3.89 21.84 -3.55
N ALA A 15 -4.71 20.89 -4.01
CA ALA A 15 -5.81 21.18 -4.93
C ALA A 15 -6.83 22.15 -4.32
N ARG A 16 -7.18 22.00 -3.04
CA ARG A 16 -8.05 22.95 -2.32
C ARG A 16 -7.44 24.34 -2.22
N ASN A 17 -6.15 24.41 -1.90
CA ASN A 17 -5.45 25.70 -1.77
C ASN A 17 -5.42 26.43 -3.12
N ILE A 18 -5.06 25.74 -4.21
CA ILE A 18 -5.06 26.30 -5.56
C ILE A 18 -6.47 26.78 -5.94
N SER A 19 -7.51 25.99 -5.66
CA SER A 19 -8.88 26.40 -5.96
C SER A 19 -9.30 27.66 -5.21
N ARG A 20 -8.88 27.83 -3.95
CA ARG A 20 -9.18 29.05 -3.18
C ARG A 20 -8.49 30.27 -3.79
N THR A 21 -7.19 30.15 -4.07
CA THR A 21 -6.41 31.23 -4.70
C THR A 21 -7.02 31.66 -6.03
N LEU A 22 -7.38 30.71 -6.89
CA LEU A 22 -8.03 31.02 -8.17
C LEU A 22 -9.38 31.70 -7.98
N CYS A 23 -10.14 31.36 -6.94
CA CYS A 23 -11.44 31.98 -6.71
C CYS A 23 -11.34 33.37 -6.08
N ASP A 24 -10.33 33.61 -5.25
CA ASP A 24 -9.99 34.95 -4.75
C ASP A 24 -9.55 35.86 -5.92
N GLU A 25 -8.79 35.32 -6.89
CA GLU A 25 -8.37 36.03 -8.10
C GLU A 25 -9.52 36.27 -9.10
N LEU A 26 -10.51 35.38 -9.16
CA LEU A 26 -11.65 35.42 -10.10
C LEU A 26 -12.94 36.01 -9.49
N ALA A 27 -12.87 36.59 -8.28
CA ALA A 27 -14.00 37.13 -7.52
C ALA A 27 -14.69 38.39 -8.12
N ALA A 28 -14.75 38.49 -9.45
CA ALA A 28 -15.50 39.49 -10.19
C ALA A 28 -16.89 39.03 -10.67
N GLY A 29 -17.42 37.87 -10.22
CA GLY A 29 -18.87 37.63 -10.34
C GLY A 29 -19.37 36.24 -10.70
N ASN A 30 -18.76 35.14 -10.21
CA ASN A 30 -19.36 33.81 -10.40
C ASN A 30 -19.51 33.04 -9.09
N GLN A 31 -20.59 32.26 -8.99
CA GLN A 31 -20.97 31.50 -7.80
C GLN A 31 -19.90 30.45 -7.49
N TYR A 32 -19.06 30.75 -6.49
CA TYR A 32 -18.06 29.81 -5.99
C TYR A 32 -18.74 28.54 -5.48
N GLN A 33 -18.58 27.44 -6.22
CA GLN A 33 -18.91 26.11 -5.75
C GLN A 33 -17.69 25.60 -4.96
N ASP A 34 -17.89 25.32 -3.67
CA ASP A 34 -16.81 24.93 -2.78
C ASP A 34 -16.13 23.64 -3.25
N PHE A 35 -14.91 23.75 -3.76
CA PHE A 35 -14.16 22.62 -4.27
C PHE A 35 -13.67 21.72 -3.14
N LYS A 36 -14.29 20.54 -3.01
CA LYS A 36 -14.03 19.62 -1.89
C LYS A 36 -12.78 18.75 -2.03
N ALA A 37 -12.18 18.63 -3.22
CA ALA A 37 -11.12 17.65 -3.52
C ALA A 37 -11.43 16.26 -2.94
N SER A 38 -12.61 15.70 -3.26
CA SER A 38 -13.06 14.42 -2.70
C SER A 38 -12.18 13.24 -3.14
N SER A 39 -12.34 12.07 -2.51
CA SER A 39 -11.63 10.85 -2.93
C SER A 39 -11.95 10.47 -4.37
N GLY A 40 -13.21 10.58 -4.81
CA GLY A 40 -13.60 10.32 -6.20
C GLY A 40 -13.04 11.34 -7.19
N TRP A 41 -12.89 12.61 -6.79
CA TRP A 41 -12.18 13.59 -7.60
C TRP A 41 -10.69 13.20 -7.77
N LEU A 42 -10.04 12.80 -6.69
CA LEU A 42 -8.63 12.40 -6.71
C LEU A 42 -8.42 11.15 -7.57
N GLU A 43 -9.30 10.17 -7.49
CA GLU A 43 -9.28 8.96 -8.32
C GLU A 43 -9.39 9.31 -9.81
N ASN A 44 -10.40 10.11 -10.18
CA ASN A 44 -10.56 10.56 -11.57
C ASN A 44 -9.41 11.45 -12.05
N PHE A 45 -8.83 12.26 -11.16
CA PHE A 45 -7.63 13.02 -11.47
C PHE A 45 -6.46 12.09 -11.78
N LYS A 46 -6.18 11.11 -10.92
CA LYS A 46 -5.11 10.14 -11.12
C LYS A 46 -5.31 9.31 -12.40
N ASN A 47 -6.53 8.85 -12.66
CA ASN A 47 -6.86 8.09 -13.86
C ASN A 47 -6.59 8.90 -15.13
N ARG A 48 -6.98 10.18 -15.17
CA ARG A 48 -6.73 11.07 -16.32
C ARG A 48 -5.25 11.29 -16.60
N TYR A 49 -4.41 11.26 -15.57
CA TYR A 49 -2.97 11.54 -15.68
C TYR A 49 -2.08 10.30 -15.48
N ILE A 50 -2.66 9.10 -15.47
CA ILE A 50 -1.94 7.82 -15.31
C ILE A 50 -1.06 7.83 -14.04
N LEU A 51 -1.60 8.34 -12.94
CA LEU A 51 -0.94 8.40 -11.63
C LEU A 51 -1.42 7.25 -10.75
N VAL A 52 -0.53 6.72 -9.92
CA VAL A 52 -0.86 5.63 -8.99
C VAL A 52 -0.30 5.91 -7.60
N SER A 53 -1.13 5.68 -6.57
CA SER A 53 -0.67 5.68 -5.18
C SER A 53 -0.12 4.31 -4.85
N ARG A 54 1.21 4.21 -4.76
CA ARG A 54 1.84 2.98 -4.32
C ARG A 54 1.69 2.89 -2.80
N ARG A 55 1.41 1.70 -2.26
CA ARG A 55 1.50 1.43 -0.82
C ARG A 55 2.96 1.49 -0.38
N GLN A 56 3.23 1.89 0.85
CA GLN A 56 4.56 1.66 1.42
C GLN A 56 4.73 0.14 1.49
N THR A 57 5.56 -0.42 0.63
CA THR A 57 6.27 -1.64 0.98
C THR A 57 7.17 -1.20 2.12
N THR A 58 6.91 -1.69 3.33
CA THR A 58 7.89 -1.55 4.41
C THR A 58 9.13 -2.26 3.90
N THR A 59 10.09 -1.50 3.37
CA THR A 59 11.45 -1.99 3.29
C THR A 59 11.84 -2.14 4.74
N ARG A 60 11.64 -3.34 5.30
CA ARG A 60 12.29 -3.69 6.56
C ARG A 60 13.74 -3.31 6.32
N THR A 61 14.26 -2.41 7.15
CA THR A 61 15.69 -2.08 7.10
C THR A 61 16.41 -3.41 7.10
N LEU A 62 17.24 -3.63 6.06
CA LEU A 62 18.01 -4.85 6.01
C LEU A 62 18.87 -4.88 7.27
N PRO A 63 18.90 -6.00 8.02
CA PRO A 63 19.74 -6.09 9.20
C PRO A 63 21.22 -5.94 8.79
N ASP A 64 22.09 -5.57 9.73
CA ASP A 64 23.51 -5.29 9.45
C ASP A 64 24.22 -6.51 8.83
N ASP A 65 23.74 -7.71 9.11
CA ASP A 65 24.21 -8.99 8.60
C ASP A 65 23.51 -9.47 7.32
N ALA A 66 22.63 -8.66 6.71
CA ALA A 66 21.86 -9.05 5.52
C ALA A 66 22.75 -9.54 4.37
N LYS A 67 23.96 -8.99 4.23
CA LYS A 67 24.91 -9.46 3.22
C LYS A 67 25.31 -10.91 3.46
N ALA A 68 25.60 -11.28 4.71
CA ALA A 68 25.99 -12.65 5.07
C ALA A 68 24.80 -13.60 4.86
N GLN A 69 23.60 -13.22 5.30
CA GLN A 69 22.39 -14.02 5.10
C GLN A 69 22.07 -14.25 3.62
N CYS A 70 22.20 -13.21 2.78
CA CYS A 70 22.02 -13.34 1.33
C CYS A 70 23.03 -14.31 0.71
N LEU A 71 24.30 -14.24 1.11
CA LEU A 71 25.33 -15.14 0.61
C LEU A 71 25.09 -16.59 1.05
N GLU A 72 24.76 -16.81 2.32
CA GLU A 72 24.42 -18.15 2.84
C GLU A 72 23.22 -18.74 2.09
N PHE A 73 22.18 -17.94 1.88
CA PHE A 73 20.99 -18.37 1.14
C PHE A 73 21.33 -18.79 -0.29
N ILE A 74 22.10 -17.97 -1.01
CA ILE A 74 22.51 -18.27 -2.40
C ILE A 74 23.30 -19.58 -2.44
N GLN A 75 24.24 -19.75 -1.50
CA GLN A 75 25.07 -20.95 -1.44
C GLN A 75 24.22 -22.20 -1.17
N LYS A 76 23.36 -22.16 -0.14
CA LYS A 76 22.43 -23.28 0.16
C LYS A 76 21.52 -23.61 -1.01
N ALA A 77 20.99 -22.59 -1.70
CA ALA A 77 20.14 -22.81 -2.85
C ALA A 77 20.90 -23.54 -3.98
N GLN A 78 22.16 -23.16 -4.23
CA GLN A 78 23.02 -23.83 -5.21
C GLN A 78 23.34 -25.27 -4.81
N GLU A 79 23.63 -25.52 -3.53
CA GLU A 79 23.87 -26.87 -3.01
C GLU A 79 22.64 -27.76 -3.22
N LEU A 80 21.45 -27.28 -2.87
CA LEU A 80 20.19 -28.01 -3.07
C LEU A 80 19.88 -28.29 -4.55
N ILE A 81 20.17 -27.34 -5.43
CA ILE A 81 20.01 -27.53 -6.88
C ILE A 81 20.91 -28.66 -7.38
N GLN A 82 22.17 -28.69 -6.92
CA GLN A 82 23.13 -29.73 -7.31
C GLN A 82 22.78 -31.09 -6.72
N GLU A 83 22.44 -31.15 -5.43
CA GLU A 83 22.08 -32.38 -4.72
C GLU A 83 20.87 -33.06 -5.35
N HIS A 84 19.82 -32.30 -5.64
CA HIS A 84 18.57 -32.82 -6.18
C HIS A 84 18.48 -32.80 -7.70
N LYS A 85 19.54 -32.34 -8.39
CA LYS A 85 19.57 -32.19 -9.86
C LYS A 85 18.34 -31.45 -10.38
N ILE A 86 18.05 -30.30 -9.75
CA ILE A 86 16.89 -29.47 -10.11
C ILE A 86 17.22 -28.80 -11.44
N GLU A 87 16.55 -29.22 -12.51
CA GLU A 87 16.71 -28.57 -13.81
C GLU A 87 15.98 -27.22 -13.81
N PRO A 88 16.43 -26.22 -14.58
CA PRO A 88 15.74 -24.94 -14.71
C PRO A 88 14.27 -25.08 -15.12
N SER A 89 13.95 -26.13 -15.89
CA SER A 89 12.57 -26.46 -16.29
C SER A 89 11.67 -26.90 -15.13
N ASN A 90 12.23 -27.36 -14.00
CA ASN A 90 11.49 -27.66 -12.77
C ASN A 90 11.07 -26.39 -12.01
N ILE A 91 11.68 -25.24 -12.30
CA ILE A 91 11.42 -23.96 -11.63
C ILE A 91 10.31 -23.24 -12.40
N ILE A 92 9.08 -23.73 -12.27
CA ILE A 92 7.92 -23.30 -13.08
C ILE A 92 7.33 -21.93 -12.72
N ASN A 93 7.69 -21.35 -11.57
CA ASN A 93 7.49 -19.95 -11.19
C ASN A 93 7.64 -19.86 -9.67
N MET A 94 8.64 -19.12 -9.18
CA MET A 94 8.70 -18.80 -7.75
C MET A 94 7.71 -17.67 -7.36
N ASP A 95 7.16 -16.96 -8.34
CA ASP A 95 6.29 -15.78 -8.17
C ASP A 95 4.79 -16.08 -8.36
N GLN A 96 4.43 -17.29 -8.83
CA GLN A 96 3.02 -17.64 -9.12
C GLN A 96 2.32 -18.51 -8.08
N VAL A 97 2.96 -18.74 -6.94
CA VAL A 97 2.21 -19.19 -5.76
C VAL A 97 2.27 -18.07 -4.74
N PRO A 98 1.19 -17.29 -4.58
CA PRO A 98 0.96 -16.57 -3.35
C PRO A 98 0.84 -17.64 -2.25
N ARG A 99 1.97 -18.05 -1.67
CA ARG A 99 1.94 -18.70 -0.37
C ARG A 99 1.62 -17.59 0.60
N TYR A 100 0.34 -17.50 0.95
CA TYR A 100 -0.05 -16.87 2.20
C TYR A 100 0.72 -17.64 3.27
N PHE A 101 1.81 -17.07 3.77
CA PHE A 101 2.28 -17.45 5.09
C PHE A 101 1.08 -17.13 5.98
N SER A 102 0.36 -18.17 6.36
CA SER A 102 -0.53 -18.11 7.51
C SER A 102 0.39 -17.76 8.67
N GLU A 103 0.66 -16.47 8.88
CA GLU A 103 0.88 -16.00 10.24
C GLU A 103 -0.29 -16.60 10.99
N GLU A 104 0.01 -17.50 11.92
CA GLU A 104 -0.99 -18.07 12.79
C GLU A 104 -1.81 -16.90 13.31
N CYS A 105 -3.01 -16.73 12.77
CA CYS A 105 -3.96 -15.80 13.29
C CYS A 105 -4.13 -16.29 14.72
N LYS A 106 -3.54 -15.56 15.67
CA LYS A 106 -3.80 -15.75 17.09
C LYS A 106 -5.29 -15.52 17.21
N ARG A 107 -6.06 -16.62 17.09
CA ARG A 107 -7.49 -16.61 17.34
C ARG A 107 -7.61 -16.01 18.73
N PRO A 108 -8.32 -14.88 18.91
CA PRO A 108 -8.58 -14.40 20.25
C PRO A 108 -9.26 -15.53 21.00
N ASP A 109 -8.79 -15.81 22.21
CA ASP A 109 -9.37 -16.83 23.09
C ASP A 109 -10.89 -16.66 23.16
N PRO A 110 -11.69 -17.74 23.17
CA PRO A 110 -13.16 -17.64 23.16
C PRO A 110 -13.80 -17.04 24.44
N LYS A 111 -13.06 -16.32 25.28
CA LYS A 111 -13.49 -15.94 26.64
C LYS A 111 -13.86 -14.48 26.83
N HIS A 112 -14.16 -13.73 25.78
CA HIS A 112 -14.83 -12.43 25.94
C HIS A 112 -15.88 -12.21 24.85
N GLN A 113 -17.11 -12.64 25.14
CA GLN A 113 -18.30 -12.09 24.51
C GLN A 113 -18.61 -10.75 25.19
N PRO A 114 -18.70 -9.62 24.47
CA PRO A 114 -19.35 -8.44 25.01
C PRO A 114 -20.87 -8.67 24.98
N THR A 115 -21.49 -8.73 26.16
CA THR A 115 -22.94 -8.73 26.31
C THR A 115 -23.46 -7.31 26.13
N ASP A 116 -23.78 -6.92 24.90
CA ASP A 116 -24.57 -5.70 24.66
C ASP A 116 -26.01 -6.09 24.33
N THR A 117 -26.80 -6.22 25.39
CA THR A 117 -28.25 -6.33 25.33
C THR A 117 -28.81 -4.91 25.17
N ASN A 118 -29.00 -4.45 23.93
CA ASN A 118 -29.79 -3.24 23.68
C ASN A 118 -31.23 -3.63 23.36
N HIS A 119 -32.08 -3.56 24.39
CA HIS A 119 -33.53 -3.56 24.23
C HIS A 119 -33.95 -2.26 23.52
N PHE A 120 -34.34 -2.39 22.25
CA PHE A 120 -35.23 -1.43 21.58
C PHE A 120 -36.67 -1.79 21.92
N THR A 121 -37.35 -0.96 22.71
CA THR A 121 -38.81 -0.87 22.73
C THR A 121 -39.25 0.36 21.96
N LYS A 122 -40.27 0.15 21.12
CA LYS A 122 -41.00 1.16 20.36
C LYS A 122 -41.77 2.11 21.28
#